data_AF-A0A1T2L118-F1
#
_entry.id   AF-A0A1T2L118-F1
#
_cell.length_a   1.000
_cell.length_b   1.000
_cell.length_c   1.000
_cell.angle_alpha   90.00
_cell.angle_beta   90.00
_cell.angle_gamma   90.00
#
_symmetry.space_group_name_H-M   'P 1'
#
loop_
_entity.id
_entity.type
_entity.pdbx_description
1 polymer ?
#
loop_
_entity_poly.entity_id
_entity_poly.type
_entity_poly.pdbx_seq_one_letter_code
_entity_poly.pdbx_strand_id
1 'polypeptide(L)'
;MTLESLTDDAVRQIEEVFSKKLTAQETEKVSKIVENTLIKAVTGVTKHYVDAALICCGPEADMAHKIKEEVEAKKHALFGNLISLR
;
A
#
# COMPACT_ATOMS: atom_id res chain seq x y z
N MET A 1 2.71 -9.25 7.49
CA MET A 1 2.89 -8.82 6.10
C MET A 1 2.91 -7.31 6.07
N THR A 2 3.99 -6.73 5.56
CA THR A 2 4.27 -5.29 5.58
C THR A 2 4.46 -4.80 4.14
N LEU A 3 4.21 -3.52 3.84
CA LEU A 3 4.43 -3.01 2.47
C LEU A 3 5.91 -3.08 2.08
N GLU A 4 6.79 -2.92 3.06
CA GLU A 4 8.21 -3.20 2.96
C GLU A 4 8.47 -4.64 2.48
N SER A 5 7.97 -5.65 3.20
CA SER A 5 8.20 -7.05 2.84
C SER A 5 7.66 -7.41 1.44
N LEU A 6 6.58 -6.76 1.02
CA LEU A 6 6.00 -6.93 -0.32
C LEU A 6 6.83 -6.25 -1.40
N THR A 7 7.44 -5.11 -1.08
CA THR A 7 8.36 -4.39 -1.98
C THR A 7 9.62 -5.22 -2.18
N ASP A 8 10.22 -5.69 -1.10
CA ASP A 8 11.41 -6.54 -1.14
C ASP A 8 11.16 -7.83 -1.92
N ASP A 9 10.03 -8.48 -1.67
CA ASP A 9 9.65 -9.70 -2.37
C ASP A 9 9.46 -9.46 -3.87
N ALA A 10 8.78 -8.37 -4.26
CA ALA A 10 8.63 -8.00 -5.66
C ALA A 10 9.98 -7.68 -6.33
N VAL A 11 10.88 -6.98 -5.65
CA VAL A 11 12.24 -6.72 -6.15
C VAL A 11 13.01 -8.03 -6.35
N ARG A 12 12.92 -8.98 -5.42
CA ARG A 12 13.57 -10.30 -5.57
C ARG A 12 13.00 -11.09 -6.75
N GLN A 13 11.68 -11.12 -6.90
CA GLN A 13 11.04 -11.76 -8.06
C GLN A 13 11.48 -11.12 -9.39
N ILE A 14 11.68 -9.80 -9.41
CA ILE A 14 12.22 -9.09 -10.58
C ILE A 14 13.68 -9.51 -10.83
N GLU A 15 14.51 -9.60 -9.79
CA GLU A 15 15.90 -10.06 -9.93
C GLU A 15 16.01 -11.50 -10.45
N GLU A 16 15.09 -12.38 -10.10
CA GLU A 16 15.05 -13.77 -10.59
C GLU A 16 14.78 -13.88 -12.10
N VAL A 17 14.07 -12.91 -12.68
CA VAL A 17 13.79 -12.86 -14.12
C VAL A 17 15.03 -12.45 -14.92
N PHE A 18 15.92 -11.65 -14.33
CA PHE A 18 17.12 -11.16 -15.00
C PHE A 18 18.30 -12.11 -14.81
N SER A 19 19.01 -12.40 -15.91
CA SER A 19 20.24 -13.22 -15.87
C SER A 19 21.40 -12.57 -15.13
N LYS A 20 21.29 -11.26 -14.81
CA LYS A 20 22.25 -10.49 -14.01
C LYS A 20 21.49 -9.83 -12.87
N LYS A 21 22.04 -9.89 -11.66
CA LYS A 21 21.52 -9.14 -10.51
C LYS A 21 21.53 -7.64 -10.78
N LEU A 22 20.49 -6.96 -10.29
CA LEU A 22 20.42 -5.51 -10.30
C LEU A 22 21.59 -4.94 -9.47
N THR A 23 22.11 -3.81 -9.93
CA THR A 23 23.02 -3.00 -9.11
C THR A 23 22.24 -2.35 -7.97
N ALA A 24 22.92 -1.97 -6.89
CA ALA A 24 22.26 -1.30 -5.75
C ALA A 24 21.43 -0.07 -6.18
N GLN A 25 21.91 0.68 -7.17
CA GLN A 25 21.19 1.85 -7.71
C GLN A 25 19.93 1.45 -8.50
N GLU A 26 19.96 0.33 -9.22
CA GLU A 26 18.79 -0.20 -9.93
C GLU A 26 17.78 -0.78 -8.93
N THR A 27 18.24 -1.55 -7.94
CA THR A 27 17.41 -2.08 -6.84
C THR A 27 16.67 -0.96 -6.12
N GLU A 28 17.35 0.15 -5.79
CA GLU A 28 16.71 1.31 -5.15
C GLU A 28 15.63 1.96 -6.04
N LYS A 29 15.91 2.09 -7.35
CA LYS A 29 14.92 2.62 -8.30
C LYS A 29 13.70 1.72 -8.42
N VAL A 30 13.92 0.40 -8.50
CA VAL A 30 12.83 -0.59 -8.58
C VAL A 30 12.02 -0.58 -7.28
N SER A 31 12.68 -0.56 -6.12
CA SER A 31 12.02 -0.43 -4.81
C SER A 31 11.09 0.77 -4.79
N LYS A 32 11.58 1.96 -5.16
CA LYS A 32 10.78 3.18 -5.25
C LYS A 32 9.59 3.06 -6.21
N ILE A 33 9.74 2.36 -7.34
CA ILE A 33 8.63 2.14 -8.28
C ILE A 33 7.56 1.26 -7.64
N VAL A 34 7.98 0.17 -6.98
CA VAL A 34 7.07 -0.76 -6.33
C VAL A 34 6.38 -0.11 -5.13
N GLU A 35 7.12 0.58 -4.26
CA GLU A 35 6.60 1.38 -3.14
C GLU A 35 5.50 2.35 -3.59
N ASN A 36 5.79 3.16 -4.61
CA ASN A 36 4.82 4.13 -5.15
C ASN A 36 3.58 3.44 -5.73
N THR A 37 3.76 2.27 -6.34
CA THR A 37 2.65 1.49 -6.90
C THR A 37 1.77 0.92 -5.79
N LEU A 38 2.37 0.38 -4.73
CA LEU A 38 1.66 -0.12 -3.55
C LEU A 38 0.89 1.01 -2.83
N ILE A 39 1.51 2.18 -2.65
CA ILE A 39 0.83 3.36 -2.07
C ILE A 39 -0.41 3.73 -2.90
N LYS A 40 -0.28 3.79 -4.23
CA LYS A 40 -1.40 4.09 -5.12
C LYS A 40 -2.50 3.03 -5.04
N ALA A 41 -2.14 1.76 -5.04
CA ALA A 41 -3.08 0.64 -4.96
C ALA A 41 -3.87 0.66 -3.64
N VAL A 42 -3.18 0.77 -2.51
CA VAL A 42 -3.80 0.85 -1.18
C VAL A 42 -4.70 2.08 -1.06
N THR A 43 -4.25 3.23 -1.59
CA THR A 43 -5.07 4.47 -1.60
C THR A 43 -6.35 4.29 -2.40
N GLY A 44 -6.25 3.70 -3.61
CA GLY A 44 -7.42 3.44 -4.46
C GLY A 44 -8.40 2.47 -3.81
N VAL A 45 -7.92 1.34 -3.29
CA VAL A 45 -8.74 0.33 -2.62
C VAL A 45 -9.40 0.90 -1.35
N THR A 46 -8.66 1.68 -0.55
CA THR A 46 -9.21 2.36 0.63
C THR A 46 -10.37 3.27 0.26
N LYS A 47 -10.21 4.06 -0.80
CA LYS A 47 -11.28 4.92 -1.31
C LYS A 47 -12.52 4.11 -1.70
N HIS A 48 -12.34 3.02 -2.45
CA HIS A 48 -13.46 2.14 -2.83
C HIS A 48 -14.19 1.55 -1.63
N TYR A 49 -13.48 1.15 -0.58
CA TYR A 49 -14.13 0.63 0.63
C TYR A 49 -14.88 1.71 1.41
N VAL A 50 -14.34 2.92 1.49
CA VAL A 50 -15.04 4.06 2.11
C VAL A 50 -16.30 4.42 1.32
N ASP A 51 -16.20 4.49 0.00
CA ASP A 51 -17.33 4.77 -0.89
C ASP A 51 -18.42 3.68 -0.76
N ALA A 52 -18.02 2.40 -0.71
CA ALA A 52 -18.95 1.29 -0.49
C ALA A 52 -19.62 1.36 0.90
N ALA A 53 -18.87 1.70 1.96
CA ALA A 53 -19.43 1.85 3.30
C ALA A 53 -20.47 2.99 3.35
N LEU A 54 -20.21 4.12 2.68
CA LEU A 54 -21.17 5.21 2.57
C LEU A 54 -22.47 4.79 1.88
N ILE A 55 -22.38 3.97 0.83
CA ILE A 55 -23.56 3.45 0.12
C ILE A 55 -24.33 2.44 0.98
N CYS A 56 -23.63 1.52 1.63
CA CYS A 56 -24.24 0.41 2.37
C CYS A 56 -24.87 0.83 3.71
N CYS A 57 -24.29 1.80 4.42
CA CYS A 57 -24.80 2.25 5.71
C CYS A 57 -26.03 3.18 5.61
N GLY A 58 -26.40 3.66 4.41
CA GLY A 58 -27.64 4.41 4.18
C GLY A 58 -27.87 5.56 5.20
N PRO A 59 -28.97 5.56 5.99
CA PRO A 59 -29.27 6.61 6.97
C PRO A 59 -28.34 6.61 8.20
N GLU A 60 -27.51 5.59 8.40
CA GLU A 60 -26.58 5.45 9.53
C GLU A 60 -25.24 6.13 9.23
N ALA A 61 -25.29 7.44 8.96
CA ALA A 61 -24.12 8.24 8.60
C ALA A 61 -22.96 8.15 9.64
N ASP A 62 -23.29 7.99 10.92
CA ASP A 62 -22.30 7.80 12.00
C ASP A 62 -21.49 6.50 11.85
N MET A 63 -22.13 5.41 11.39
CA MET A 63 -21.46 4.13 11.19
C MET A 63 -20.50 4.19 10.00
N ALA A 64 -20.92 4.79 8.89
CA ALA A 64 -20.03 5.02 7.74
C ALA A 64 -18.84 5.92 8.10
N HIS A 65 -19.05 6.92 8.97
CA HIS A 65 -17.98 7.79 9.43
C HIS A 65 -16.94 7.04 10.26
N LYS A 66 -17.37 6.20 11.21
CA LYS A 66 -16.47 5.35 12.02
C LYS A 66 -15.66 4.37 11.17
N ILE A 67 -16.32 3.71 10.20
CA ILE A 67 -15.64 2.80 9.27
C ILE A 67 -14.56 3.57 8.48
N LYS A 68 -14.88 4.76 7.98
CA LYS A 68 -13.91 5.61 7.28
C LYS A 68 -12.71 5.93 8.16
N GLU A 69 -12.92 6.33 9.41
CA GLU A 69 -11.84 6.66 10.34
C GLU A 69 -10.94 5.46 10.63
N GLU A 70 -11.53 4.29 10.87
CA GLU A 70 -10.77 3.06 11.12
C GLU A 70 -9.95 2.63 9.90
N VAL A 71 -10.55 2.65 8.70
CA VAL A 71 -9.86 2.28 7.46
C VAL A 71 -8.73 3.27 7.17
N GLU A 72 -8.95 4.56 7.36
CA GLU A 72 -7.91 5.58 7.22
C GLU A 72 -6.78 5.40 8.24
N ALA A 73 -7.08 5.11 9.51
CA ALA A 73 -6.08 4.84 10.53
C ALA A 73 -5.22 3.62 10.17
N LYS A 74 -5.84 2.54 9.67
CA LYS A 74 -5.11 1.34 9.22
C LYS A 74 -4.24 1.62 8.00
N LYS A 75 -4.74 2.41 7.03
CA LYS A 75 -3.94 2.87 5.88
C LYS A 75 -2.69 3.64 6.34
N HIS A 76 -2.85 4.58 7.26
CA HIS A 76 -1.73 5.37 7.79
C HIS A 76 -0.69 4.49 8.51
N ALA A 77 -1.14 3.54 9.34
CA ALA A 77 -0.23 2.59 9.98
C ALA A 77 0.54 1.74 8.96
N LEU A 78 -0.14 1.33 7.88
CA LEU A 78 0.46 0.55 6.79
C LEU A 78 1.50 1.36 6.01
N PHE A 79 1.25 2.65 5.76
CA PHE A 79 2.23 3.56 5.16
C PHE A 79 3.39 3.89 6.10
N GLY A 80 3.11 4.01 7.40
CA GLY A 80 4.14 4.24 8.42
C GLY A 80 5.22 3.17 8.39
N ASN A 81 4.82 1.89 8.25
CA ASN A 81 5.77 0.78 8.10
C ASN A 81 6.71 0.95 6.89
N LEU A 82 6.23 1.52 5.79
CA LEU A 82 7.04 1.77 4.59
C LEU A 82 8.01 2.95 4.80
N ILE A 83 7.59 3.97 5.55
CA ILE A 83 8.38 5.20 5.78
C ILE A 83 9.47 5.00 6.84
N SER A 84 9.31 4.07 7.78
CA SER A 84 10.33 3.74 8.80
C SER A 84 11.68 3.24 8.24
N LEU A 85 11.78 3.07 6.92
CA LEU A 85 13.00 2.77 6.17
C LEU A 85 13.84 4.00 5.76
N ARG A 86 13.31 5.22 5.89
CA ARG A 86 14.00 6.47 5.52
C ARG A 86 14.88 7.03 6.62
#